data_AF-A0A1C7M5W1-F1
#
_entry.id   AF-A0A1C7M5W1-F1
#
_cell.length_a   1.000
_cell.length_b   1.000
_cell.length_c   1.000
_cell.angle_alpha   90.00
_cell.angle_beta   90.00
_cell.angle_gamma   90.00
#
_symmetry.space_group_name_H-M   'P 1'
#
loop_
_entity.id
_entity.type
_entity.pdbx_description
1 polymer ?
#
loop_
_entity_poly.entity_id
_entity_poly.type
_entity_poly.pdbx_seq_one_letter_code
_entity_poly.pdbx_strand_id
1 'polypeptide(L)'
;MSTEVIANGDVLKKLEIAKEKKEAGDQAFKAGELQNALLSYHQSLLYLKGIDRNALQQAFGGPTAPEQPVDQAAKEKPKTEADEMMEKIYSNMSACHLKQSNWKRAVETADKALALNENNYKALFRKAKALGEQGYVEKAFKILEDLSVKNPIDAPICNAELARLRAIDKERERVHNQKLKGFLNREKKPPVDVPP
;
A
#
# COMPACT_ATOMS: atom_id res chain seq x y z
N MET A 1 10.43 23.57 36.75
CA MET A 1 9.39 23.25 35.75
C MET A 1 9.95 22.15 34.87
N SER A 2 9.43 20.94 35.06
CA SER A 2 10.11 19.68 34.78
C SER A 2 10.21 19.40 33.27
N THR A 3 11.35 18.84 32.86
CA THR A 3 11.70 18.41 31.48
C THR A 3 10.62 17.59 30.78
N GLU A 4 9.80 16.86 31.53
CA GLU A 4 8.65 16.08 31.03
C GLU A 4 7.54 16.95 30.40
N VAL A 5 7.26 18.13 30.94
CA VAL A 5 6.23 19.05 30.39
C VAL A 5 6.69 19.62 29.04
N ILE A 6 7.99 19.86 28.89
CA ILE A 6 8.60 20.37 27.66
C ILE A 6 8.63 19.27 26.59
N ALA A 7 8.94 18.03 26.96
CA ALA A 7 8.92 16.88 26.05
C ALA A 7 7.51 16.60 25.50
N ASN A 8 6.49 16.67 26.35
CA ASN A 8 5.09 16.52 25.94
C ASN A 8 4.64 17.64 24.98
N GLY A 9 5.08 18.88 25.21
CA GLY A 9 4.82 20.01 24.31
C GLY A 9 5.46 19.88 22.92
N ASP A 10 6.66 19.29 22.84
CA ASP A 10 7.35 19.03 21.56
C ASP A 10 6.68 17.91 20.75
N VAL A 11 6.22 16.84 21.42
CA VAL A 11 5.48 15.75 20.78
C VAL A 11 4.17 16.25 20.16
N LEU A 12 3.41 17.08 20.88
CA LEU A 12 2.16 17.65 20.37
C LEU A 12 2.42 18.57 19.16
N LYS A 13 3.47 19.39 19.18
CA LYS A 13 3.86 20.22 18.02
C LYS A 13 4.23 19.38 16.81
N LYS A 14 5.01 18.31 17.00
CA LYS A 14 5.38 17.39 15.91
C LYS A 14 4.15 16.69 15.32
N LEU A 15 3.20 16.30 16.16
CA LEU A 15 1.94 15.70 15.72
C LEU A 15 1.09 16.69 14.92
N GLU A 16 1.04 17.96 15.35
CA GLU A 16 0.31 19.01 14.62
C GLU A 16 0.94 19.27 13.24
N ILE A 17 2.27 19.43 13.19
CA ILE A 17 2.98 19.59 11.92
C ILE A 17 2.74 18.37 11.00
N ALA A 18 2.73 17.16 11.56
CA ALA A 18 2.42 15.96 10.79
C ALA A 18 1.00 16.00 10.19
N LYS A 19 0.00 16.50 10.95
CA LYS A 19 -1.38 16.67 10.48
C LYS A 19 -1.45 17.68 9.34
N GLU A 20 -0.84 18.85 9.50
CA GLU A 20 -0.77 19.89 8.47
C GLU A 20 -0.14 19.35 7.17
N LYS A 21 0.97 18.63 7.29
CA LYS A 21 1.65 18.03 6.12
C LYS A 21 0.83 16.94 5.46
N LYS A 22 0.10 16.14 6.23
CA LYS A 22 -0.85 15.16 5.67
C LYS A 22 -1.95 15.87 4.89
N GLU A 23 -2.53 16.93 5.44
CA GLU A 23 -3.60 17.69 4.80
C GLU A 23 -3.13 18.39 3.53
N ALA A 24 -1.94 19.00 3.54
CA ALA A 24 -1.30 19.53 2.33
C ALA A 24 -1.11 18.44 1.26
N GLY A 25 -0.75 17.22 1.66
CA GLY A 25 -0.69 16.06 0.77
C GLY A 25 -2.05 15.68 0.18
N ASP A 26 -3.10 15.66 1.01
CA ASP A 26 -4.46 15.35 0.59
C ASP A 26 -5.01 16.43 -0.40
N GLN A 27 -4.66 17.70 -0.19
CA GLN A 27 -5.00 18.80 -1.11
C GLN A 27 -4.25 18.68 -2.45
N ALA A 28 -2.94 18.45 -2.42
CA ALA A 28 -2.15 18.23 -3.63
C ALA A 28 -2.63 16.99 -4.43
N PHE A 29 -3.03 15.92 -3.72
CA PHE A 29 -3.61 14.74 -4.36
C PHE A 29 -4.92 15.05 -5.09
N LYS A 30 -5.80 15.86 -4.48
CA LYS A 30 -7.04 16.32 -5.11
C LYS A 30 -6.76 17.23 -6.31
N ALA A 31 -5.71 18.05 -6.25
CA ALA A 31 -5.25 18.90 -7.36
C ALA A 31 -4.56 18.11 -8.49
N GLY A 32 -4.30 16.81 -8.31
CA GLY A 32 -3.61 15.98 -9.29
C GLY A 32 -2.09 16.11 -9.27
N GLU A 33 -1.53 16.87 -8.34
CA GLU A 33 -0.09 17.09 -8.17
C GLU A 33 0.55 15.93 -7.39
N LEU A 34 0.67 14.76 -8.04
CA LEU A 34 1.04 13.52 -7.37
C LEU A 34 2.44 13.56 -6.72
N GLN A 35 3.40 14.28 -7.31
CA GLN A 35 4.75 14.41 -6.74
C GLN A 35 4.75 15.27 -5.48
N ASN A 36 4.05 16.40 -5.50
CA ASN A 36 3.90 17.28 -4.35
C ASN A 36 3.12 16.57 -3.23
N ALA A 37 2.09 15.78 -3.57
CA ALA A 37 1.38 14.95 -2.62
C ALA A 37 2.32 13.95 -1.92
N LEU A 38 3.12 13.20 -2.69
CA LEU A 38 4.11 12.26 -2.15
C LEU A 38 5.14 12.95 -1.26
N LEU A 39 5.64 14.13 -1.65
CA LEU A 39 6.57 14.92 -0.85
C LEU A 39 5.96 15.30 0.51
N SER A 40 4.74 15.85 0.51
CA SER A 40 4.03 16.24 1.73
C SER A 40 3.74 15.04 2.64
N TYR A 41 3.36 13.90 2.06
CA TYR A 41 3.19 12.64 2.80
C TYR A 41 4.50 12.14 3.41
N HIS A 42 5.62 12.20 2.69
CA HIS A 42 6.93 11.85 3.22
C HIS A 42 7.35 12.75 4.37
N GLN A 43 7.12 14.07 4.26
CA GLN A 43 7.36 15.02 5.34
C GLN A 43 6.53 14.68 6.58
N SER A 44 5.23 14.41 6.41
CA SER A 44 4.35 13.99 7.51
C SER A 44 4.87 12.72 8.21
N LEU A 45 5.26 11.70 7.45
CA LEU A 45 5.83 10.45 8.00
C LEU A 45 7.15 10.68 8.76
N LEU A 46 7.98 11.64 8.36
CA LEU A 46 9.22 11.97 9.05
C LEU A 46 8.94 12.47 10.47
N TYR A 47 7.96 13.37 10.62
CA TYR A 47 7.53 13.86 11.93
C TYR A 47 6.91 12.75 12.77
N LEU A 48 6.03 11.91 12.18
CA LEU A 48 5.39 10.80 12.90
C LEU A 48 6.38 9.74 13.39
N LYS A 49 7.40 9.40 12.61
CA LYS A 49 8.44 8.45 13.01
C LYS A 49 9.43 9.02 14.02
N GLY A 50 9.62 10.34 14.01
CA GLY A 50 10.46 11.06 14.96
C GLY A 50 9.81 11.29 16.33
N ILE A 51 8.54 10.91 16.51
CA ILE A 51 7.87 10.92 17.80
C ILE A 51 8.27 9.64 18.55
N ASP A 52 8.89 9.80 19.72
CA ASP A 52 9.19 8.68 20.60
C ASP A 52 7.88 8.05 21.09
N ARG A 53 7.72 6.75 20.84
CA ARG A 53 6.51 5.98 21.16
C ARG A 53 6.22 5.98 22.67
N ASN A 54 7.25 6.05 23.51
CA ASN A 54 7.10 6.14 24.96
C ASN A 54 6.70 7.56 25.41
N ALA A 55 7.25 8.59 24.78
CA ALA A 55 6.86 9.98 25.04
C ALA A 55 5.41 10.26 24.61
N LEU A 56 4.94 9.65 23.50
CA LEU A 56 3.55 9.74 23.08
C LEU A 56 2.61 9.08 24.10
N GLN A 57 2.99 7.94 24.66
CA GLN A 57 2.19 7.24 25.66
C GLN A 57 2.14 7.97 27.01
N GLN A 58 3.22 8.67 27.38
CA GLN A 58 3.26 9.57 28.55
C GLN A 58 2.49 10.88 28.32
N ALA A 59 2.55 11.46 27.11
CA ALA A 59 1.82 12.69 26.76
C ALA A 59 0.30 12.50 26.73
N PHE A 60 -0.17 11.29 26.36
CA PHE A 60 -1.58 10.94 26.25
C PHE A 60 -2.09 10.04 27.40
N GLY A 61 -1.31 9.81 28.45
CA GLY A 61 -1.77 9.17 29.68
C GLY A 61 -2.19 7.70 29.54
N GLY A 62 -1.56 6.93 28.64
CA GLY A 62 -1.84 5.50 28.50
C GLY A 62 -1.26 4.68 29.68
N PRO A 63 -1.90 3.57 30.10
CA PRO A 63 -1.42 2.80 31.25
C PRO A 63 0.01 2.33 31.03
N THR A 64 0.89 2.62 32.00
CA THR A 64 2.27 2.12 32.06
C THR A 64 2.23 0.61 32.26
N ALA A 65 2.40 -0.15 31.19
CA ALA A 65 2.55 -1.60 31.30
C ALA A 65 3.92 -1.91 31.92
N PRO A 66 4.00 -2.71 33.00
CA PRO A 66 5.27 -3.16 33.55
C PRO A 66 6.02 -4.01 32.52
N GLU A 67 7.33 -3.86 32.48
CA GLU A 67 8.23 -4.75 31.72
C GLU A 67 7.99 -6.20 32.16
N GLN A 68 7.47 -7.04 31.25
CA GLN A 68 7.44 -8.49 31.42
C GLN A 68 8.01 -9.19 30.18
N PRO A 69 8.67 -10.36 30.36
CA PRO A 69 9.49 -10.97 29.33
C PRO A 69 8.65 -11.45 28.15
N VAL A 70 9.18 -11.27 26.96
CA VAL A 70 8.53 -11.52 25.67
C VAL A 70 8.53 -13.01 25.32
N ASP A 71 7.50 -13.73 25.76
CA ASP A 71 7.07 -14.97 25.10
C ASP A 71 6.07 -14.67 23.97
N GLN A 72 6.28 -15.36 22.86
CA GLN A 72 5.61 -15.22 21.57
C GLN A 72 4.11 -15.49 21.65
N ALA A 73 3.31 -14.45 21.48
CA ALA A 73 1.99 -14.50 20.86
C ALA A 73 1.66 -13.09 20.36
N ALA A 74 1.11 -12.99 19.15
CA ALA A 74 0.73 -11.74 18.49
C ALA A 74 -0.19 -10.88 19.37
N LYS A 75 0.39 -10.04 20.22
CA LYS A 75 -0.33 -8.97 20.93
C LYS A 75 -0.52 -7.83 19.94
N GLU A 76 -1.77 -7.59 19.55
CA GLU A 76 -2.18 -6.32 18.95
C GLU A 76 -1.63 -5.19 19.82
N LYS A 77 -0.60 -4.51 19.33
CA LYS A 77 -0.07 -3.31 19.99
C LYS A 77 -1.20 -2.28 20.01
N PRO A 78 -1.41 -1.54 21.11
CA PRO A 78 -2.38 -0.46 21.12
C PRO A 78 -2.04 0.50 19.97
N LYS A 79 -2.97 0.61 19.00
CA LYS A 79 -2.83 1.51 17.85
C LYS A 79 -2.81 2.94 18.40
N THR A 80 -1.71 3.63 18.20
CA THR A 80 -1.59 5.04 18.57
C THR A 80 -2.25 5.92 17.53
N GLU A 81 -2.64 7.16 17.89
CA GLU A 81 -3.12 8.15 16.91
C GLU A 81 -2.12 8.35 15.76
N ALA A 82 -0.81 8.27 16.06
CA ALA A 82 0.25 8.32 15.07
C ALA A 82 0.21 7.10 14.12
N ASP A 83 -0.04 5.89 14.62
CA ASP A 83 -0.16 4.68 13.80
C ASP A 83 -1.37 4.77 12.85
N GLU A 84 -2.52 5.27 13.31
CA GLU A 84 -3.68 5.51 12.46
C GLU A 84 -3.42 6.55 11.37
N MET A 85 -2.66 7.60 11.70
CA MET A 85 -2.30 8.62 10.73
C MET A 85 -1.32 8.09 9.68
N MET A 86 -0.29 7.35 10.12
CA MET A 86 0.66 6.69 9.23
C MET A 86 -0.04 5.71 8.29
N GLU A 87 -1.01 4.96 8.78
CA GLU A 87 -1.83 4.05 7.99
C GLU A 87 -2.53 4.76 6.83
N LYS A 88 -3.22 5.89 7.14
CA LYS A 88 -3.91 6.70 6.13
C LYS A 88 -2.94 7.28 5.11
N ILE A 89 -1.78 7.77 5.57
CA ILE A 89 -0.75 8.35 4.71
C ILE A 89 -0.19 7.29 3.75
N TYR A 90 0.21 6.12 4.26
CA TYR A 90 0.72 5.04 3.41
C TYR A 90 -0.33 4.56 2.39
N SER A 91 -1.59 4.47 2.81
CA SER A 91 -2.70 4.13 1.92
C SER A 91 -2.85 5.18 0.79
N ASN A 92 -2.75 6.48 1.10
CA ASN A 92 -2.82 7.56 0.12
C ASN A 92 -1.59 7.62 -0.81
N MET A 93 -0.39 7.35 -0.30
CA MET A 93 0.82 7.20 -1.13
C MET A 93 0.67 6.04 -2.13
N SER A 94 0.07 4.91 -1.72
CA SER A 94 -0.23 3.81 -2.64
C SER A 94 -1.15 4.26 -3.78
N ALA A 95 -2.15 5.10 -3.49
CA ALA A 95 -3.00 5.69 -4.52
C ALA A 95 -2.22 6.60 -5.50
N CYS A 96 -1.28 7.41 -4.98
CA CYS A 96 -0.41 8.24 -5.81
C CYS A 96 0.44 7.39 -6.76
N HIS A 97 1.09 6.35 -6.24
CA HIS A 97 1.91 5.44 -7.04
C HIS A 97 1.11 4.66 -8.07
N LEU A 98 -0.12 4.25 -7.76
CA LEU A 98 -1.04 3.65 -8.75
C LEU A 98 -1.32 4.60 -9.91
N LYS A 99 -1.59 5.88 -9.63
CA LYS A 99 -1.83 6.89 -10.67
C LYS A 99 -0.60 7.17 -11.54
N GLN A 100 0.60 6.95 -11.01
CA GLN A 100 1.88 7.07 -11.74
C GLN A 100 2.33 5.77 -12.40
N SER A 101 1.51 4.70 -12.35
CA SER A 101 1.91 3.36 -12.83
C SER A 101 3.16 2.79 -12.15
N ASN A 102 3.50 3.28 -10.95
CA ASN A 102 4.62 2.77 -10.16
C ASN A 102 4.14 1.61 -9.28
N TRP A 103 3.86 0.47 -9.92
CA TRP A 103 3.19 -0.68 -9.29
C TRP A 103 3.96 -1.24 -8.10
N LYS A 104 5.29 -1.33 -8.20
CA LYS A 104 6.14 -1.83 -7.11
C LYS A 104 6.01 -0.95 -5.87
N ARG A 105 6.13 0.37 -6.02
CA ARG A 105 5.98 1.31 -4.90
C ARG A 105 4.54 1.32 -4.36
N ALA A 106 3.53 1.14 -5.21
CA ALA A 106 2.15 1.04 -4.79
C ALA A 106 1.91 -0.17 -3.86
N VAL A 107 2.52 -1.33 -4.17
CA VAL A 107 2.48 -2.50 -3.29
C VAL A 107 3.25 -2.25 -1.99
N GLU A 108 4.49 -1.74 -2.07
CA GLU A 108 5.31 -1.46 -0.87
C GLU A 108 4.62 -0.51 0.11
N THR A 109 3.96 0.53 -0.39
CA THR A 109 3.24 1.50 0.44
C THR A 109 1.92 0.95 0.96
N ALA A 110 1.20 0.15 0.16
CA ALA A 110 0.01 -0.56 0.65
C ALA A 110 0.37 -1.54 1.77
N ASP A 111 1.47 -2.30 1.64
CA ASP A 111 1.92 -3.24 2.68
C ASP A 111 2.27 -2.53 3.99
N LYS A 112 2.86 -1.34 3.93
CA LYS A 112 3.09 -0.52 5.12
C LYS A 112 1.80 -0.06 5.79
N ALA A 113 0.76 0.26 5.02
CA ALA A 113 -0.56 0.56 5.58
C ALA A 113 -1.18 -0.69 6.22
N LEU A 114 -1.06 -1.85 5.58
CA LEU A 114 -1.59 -3.13 6.08
C LEU A 114 -0.87 -3.64 7.32
N ALA A 115 0.42 -3.34 7.48
CA ALA A 115 1.17 -3.63 8.69
C ALA A 115 0.64 -2.86 9.92
N LEU A 116 -0.04 -1.72 9.69
CA LEU A 116 -0.68 -0.92 10.74
C LEU A 116 -2.17 -1.26 10.89
N ASN A 117 -2.83 -1.60 9.78
CA ASN A 117 -4.22 -2.02 9.74
C ASN A 117 -4.44 -3.05 8.61
N GLU A 118 -4.39 -4.33 8.97
CA GLU A 118 -4.58 -5.44 8.03
C GLU A 118 -5.94 -5.41 7.33
N ASN A 119 -6.95 -4.80 7.96
CA ASN A 119 -8.32 -4.69 7.46
C ASN A 119 -8.58 -3.39 6.68
N ASN A 120 -7.54 -2.61 6.33
CA ASN A 120 -7.73 -1.43 5.50
C ASN A 120 -8.15 -1.81 4.07
N TYR A 121 -9.46 -1.69 3.82
CA TYR A 121 -10.08 -1.96 2.53
C TYR A 121 -9.37 -1.26 1.36
N LYS A 122 -9.09 0.05 1.50
CA LYS A 122 -8.47 0.84 0.43
C LYS A 122 -7.05 0.36 0.14
N ALA A 123 -6.27 0.02 1.17
CA ALA A 123 -4.91 -0.49 0.99
C ALA A 123 -4.91 -1.88 0.33
N LEU A 124 -5.79 -2.80 0.76
CA LEU A 124 -5.95 -4.12 0.14
C LEU A 124 -6.35 -4.00 -1.33
N PHE A 125 -7.35 -3.18 -1.65
CA PHE A 125 -7.82 -2.99 -3.02
C PHE A 125 -6.71 -2.40 -3.91
N ARG A 126 -5.98 -1.38 -3.41
CA ARG A 126 -4.86 -0.76 -4.12
C ARG A 126 -3.71 -1.74 -4.36
N LYS A 127 -3.38 -2.57 -3.37
CA LYS A 127 -2.39 -3.65 -3.49
C LYS A 127 -2.79 -4.65 -4.56
N ALA A 128 -4.03 -5.14 -4.54
CA ALA A 128 -4.52 -6.10 -5.52
C ALA A 128 -4.42 -5.56 -6.95
N LYS A 129 -4.86 -4.31 -7.16
CA LYS A 129 -4.73 -3.63 -8.45
C LYS A 129 -3.27 -3.56 -8.91
N ALA A 130 -2.36 -3.13 -8.05
CA ALA A 130 -0.93 -3.05 -8.37
C ALA A 130 -0.27 -4.41 -8.65
N LEU A 131 -0.71 -5.48 -7.97
CA LEU A 131 -0.25 -6.85 -8.21
C LEU A 131 -0.71 -7.38 -9.57
N GLY A 132 -1.96 -7.11 -9.94
CA GLY A 132 -2.50 -7.49 -11.25
C GLY A 132 -1.75 -6.84 -12.42
N GLU A 133 -1.43 -5.55 -12.30
CA GLU A 133 -0.62 -4.84 -13.30
C GLU A 133 0.78 -5.43 -13.45
N GLN A 134 1.40 -5.88 -12.36
CA GLN A 134 2.69 -6.57 -12.36
C GLN A 134 2.65 -8.01 -12.91
N GLY A 135 1.46 -8.56 -13.16
CA GLY A 135 1.29 -9.94 -13.62
C GLY A 135 1.14 -10.96 -12.49
N TYR A 136 1.09 -10.54 -11.23
CA TYR A 136 0.77 -11.43 -10.11
C TYR A 136 -0.75 -11.60 -9.96
N VAL A 137 -1.39 -12.09 -11.02
CA VAL A 137 -2.86 -12.11 -11.18
C VAL A 137 -3.53 -12.98 -10.12
N GLU A 138 -2.99 -14.16 -9.82
CA GLU A 138 -3.53 -15.06 -8.79
C GLU A 138 -3.59 -14.39 -7.40
N LYS A 139 -2.53 -13.68 -7.02
CA LYS A 139 -2.48 -12.95 -5.74
C LYS A 139 -3.49 -11.81 -5.73
N ALA A 140 -3.66 -11.10 -6.85
CA ALA A 140 -4.65 -10.04 -6.98
C ALA A 140 -6.08 -10.59 -6.85
N PHE A 141 -6.39 -11.72 -7.50
CA PHE A 141 -7.70 -12.36 -7.44
C PHE A 141 -8.07 -12.76 -6.02
N LYS A 142 -7.18 -13.45 -5.31
CA LYS A 142 -7.43 -13.86 -3.93
C LYS A 142 -7.79 -12.68 -3.02
N ILE A 143 -7.10 -11.55 -3.16
CA ILE A 143 -7.38 -10.34 -2.37
C ILE A 143 -8.74 -9.74 -2.76
N LEU A 144 -9.04 -9.61 -4.06
CA LEU A 144 -10.30 -9.01 -4.52
C LEU A 144 -11.52 -9.87 -4.19
N GLU A 145 -11.40 -11.20 -4.26
CA GLU A 145 -12.44 -12.14 -3.86
C GLU A 145 -12.72 -12.03 -2.35
N ASP A 146 -11.67 -12.06 -1.52
CA ASP A 146 -11.80 -11.86 -0.07
C ASP A 146 -12.45 -10.51 0.28
N LEU A 147 -12.04 -9.43 -0.40
CA LEU A 147 -12.65 -8.11 -0.23
C LEU A 147 -14.13 -8.07 -0.61
N SER A 148 -14.52 -8.73 -1.70
CA SER A 148 -15.91 -8.79 -2.16
C SER A 148 -16.82 -9.52 -1.17
N VAL A 149 -16.30 -10.56 -0.50
CA VAL A 149 -17.02 -11.32 0.52
C VAL A 149 -17.14 -10.51 1.82
N LYS A 150 -16.05 -9.86 2.25
CA LYS A 150 -16.02 -9.08 3.49
C LYS A 150 -16.80 -7.77 3.40
N ASN A 151 -16.90 -7.17 2.21
CA ASN A 151 -17.59 -5.90 1.99
C ASN A 151 -18.56 -6.00 0.81
N PRO A 152 -19.77 -6.56 1.02
CA PRO A 152 -20.75 -6.75 -0.05
C PRO A 152 -21.18 -5.45 -0.76
N ILE A 153 -21.11 -4.31 -0.07
CA ILE A 153 -21.43 -2.98 -0.62
C ILE A 153 -20.47 -2.63 -1.77
N ASP A 154 -19.18 -2.92 -1.60
CA ASP A 154 -18.14 -2.62 -2.59
C ASP A 154 -17.82 -3.83 -3.49
N ALA A 155 -18.54 -4.95 -3.33
CA ALA A 155 -18.37 -6.13 -4.18
C ALA A 155 -18.49 -5.83 -5.68
N PRO A 156 -19.39 -4.94 -6.17
CA PRO A 156 -19.41 -4.57 -7.59
C PRO A 156 -18.08 -3.96 -8.07
N ILE A 157 -17.39 -3.18 -7.23
CA ILE A 157 -16.09 -2.57 -7.55
C ILE A 157 -15.02 -3.66 -7.66
N CYS A 158 -14.99 -4.59 -6.71
CA CYS A 158 -14.07 -5.73 -6.74
C CYS A 158 -14.32 -6.63 -7.96
N ASN A 159 -15.59 -6.92 -8.26
CA ASN A 159 -15.99 -7.75 -9.40
C ASN A 159 -15.62 -7.10 -10.74
N ALA A 160 -15.77 -5.79 -10.87
CA ALA A 160 -15.35 -5.05 -12.07
C ALA A 160 -13.82 -5.15 -12.27
N GLU A 161 -13.04 -5.01 -11.20
CA GLU A 161 -11.58 -5.13 -11.29
C GLU A 161 -11.14 -6.58 -11.57
N LEU A 162 -11.80 -7.58 -10.98
CA LEU A 162 -11.59 -8.99 -11.31
C LEU A 162 -11.85 -9.27 -12.79
N ALA A 163 -12.98 -8.78 -13.33
CA ALA A 163 -13.31 -8.95 -14.74
C ALA A 163 -12.27 -8.30 -15.67
N ARG A 164 -11.80 -7.09 -15.33
CA ARG A 164 -10.74 -6.40 -16.06
C ARG A 164 -9.44 -7.21 -16.08
N LEU A 165 -9.00 -7.68 -14.91
CA LEU A 165 -7.78 -8.46 -14.78
C LEU A 165 -7.86 -9.82 -15.48
N ARG A 166 -9.01 -10.50 -15.44
CA ARG A 166 -9.26 -11.74 -16.21
C ARG A 166 -9.13 -11.51 -17.72
N ALA A 167 -9.65 -10.40 -18.23
CA ALA A 167 -9.53 -10.06 -19.65
C ALA A 167 -8.05 -9.82 -20.05
N ILE A 168 -7.30 -9.10 -19.22
CA ILE A 168 -5.86 -8.87 -19.43
C ILE A 168 -5.08 -10.19 -19.40
N ASP A 169 -5.37 -11.05 -18.44
CA ASP A 169 -4.66 -12.32 -18.27
C ASP A 169 -4.91 -13.28 -19.44
N LYS A 170 -6.18 -13.41 -19.86
CA LYS A 170 -6.56 -14.19 -21.05
C LYS A 170 -5.87 -13.69 -22.32
N GLU A 171 -5.75 -12.38 -22.48
CA GLU A 171 -5.06 -11.80 -23.63
C GLU A 171 -3.55 -12.06 -23.58
N ARG A 172 -2.92 -11.96 -22.40
CA ARG A 172 -1.52 -12.33 -22.20
C ARG A 172 -1.27 -13.79 -22.55
N GLU A 173 -2.15 -14.69 -22.10
CA GLU A 173 -2.08 -16.11 -22.42
C GLU A 173 -2.25 -16.37 -23.93
N ARG A 174 -3.22 -15.72 -24.57
CA ARG A 174 -3.44 -15.82 -26.02
C ARG A 174 -2.20 -15.42 -26.81
N VAL A 175 -1.61 -14.27 -26.47
CA VAL A 175 -0.38 -13.77 -27.11
C VAL A 175 0.80 -14.71 -26.86
N HIS A 176 0.93 -15.23 -25.64
CA HIS A 176 1.97 -16.21 -25.30
C HIS A 176 1.83 -17.49 -26.14
N ASN A 177 0.64 -18.07 -26.19
CA ASN A 177 0.34 -19.28 -26.96
C ASN A 177 0.55 -19.09 -28.47
N GLN A 178 0.24 -17.91 -29.01
CA GLN A 178 0.52 -17.58 -30.41
C GLN A 178 2.02 -17.52 -30.72
N LYS A 179 2.80 -16.87 -29.84
CA LYS A 179 4.27 -16.80 -29.97
C LYS A 179 4.90 -18.19 -29.91
N LEU A 180 4.44 -19.04 -29.00
CA LEU A 180 4.92 -20.41 -28.86
C LEU A 180 4.66 -21.25 -30.13
N LYS A 181 3.44 -21.16 -30.69
CA LYS A 181 3.11 -21.83 -31.97
C LYS A 181 3.99 -21.33 -33.13
N GLY A 182 4.23 -20.03 -33.20
CA GLY A 182 5.10 -19.43 -34.22
C GLY A 182 6.56 -19.91 -34.12
N PHE A 183 7.08 -20.03 -32.90
CA PHE A 183 8.42 -20.57 -32.64
C PHE A 183 8.55 -22.03 -33.10
N LEU A 184 7.61 -22.90 -32.68
CA LEU A 184 7.60 -24.33 -33.03
C LEU A 184 7.45 -24.57 -34.55
N ASN A 185 6.71 -23.73 -35.26
CA ASN A 185 6.57 -23.84 -36.71
C ASN A 185 7.83 -23.37 -37.46
N ARG A 186 8.67 -22.50 -36.87
CA ARG A 186 9.90 -22.02 -37.50
C ARG A 186 11.02 -23.06 -37.48
N GLU A 187 11.10 -23.86 -36.43
CA GLU A 187 12.07 -24.97 -36.31
C GLU A 187 11.74 -26.15 -37.25
N LYS A 188 10.49 -26.27 -37.70
CA LYS A 188 10.06 -27.31 -38.65
C LYS A 188 10.35 -26.99 -40.12
N LYS A 189 10.85 -25.80 -40.45
CA LYS A 189 11.20 -25.46 -41.84
C LYS A 189 12.58 -26.07 -42.17
N PRO A 190 12.70 -26.98 -43.15
CA PRO A 190 13.98 -27.55 -43.54
C PRO A 190 14.91 -26.46 -44.10
N PRO A 191 16.25 -26.63 -44.03
CA PRO A 191 17.18 -25.68 -44.63
C PRO A 191 16.88 -25.58 -46.12
N VAL A 192 16.72 -24.34 -46.60
CA VAL A 192 16.49 -24.04 -48.00
C VAL A 192 17.76 -24.42 -48.74
N ASP A 193 17.69 -25.38 -49.67
CA ASP A 193 18.80 -25.73 -50.55
C ASP A 193 19.29 -24.46 -51.25
N VAL A 194 20.57 -24.12 -51.03
CA VAL A 194 21.25 -23.05 -51.74
C VAL A 194 21.74 -23.65 -53.05
N PRO A 195 21.24 -23.20 -54.22
CA PRO A 195 21.68 -23.75 -55.50
C PRO A 195 23.13 -23.33 -55.82
N PRO A 196 23.83 -24.13 -56.65
CA PRO A 196 25.28 -24.06 -56.85
C PRO A 196 25.80 -22.79 -57.51
#